data_AF-A0A2T4RXR8-F1
#
_entry.id   AF-A0A2T4RXR8-F1
#
_cell.length_a   1.000
_cell.length_b   1.000
_cell.length_c   1.000
_cell.angle_alpha   90.00
_cell.angle_beta   90.00
_cell.angle_gamma   90.00
#
_symmetry.space_group_name_H-M   'P 1'
#
loop_
_entity.id
_entity.type
_entity.pdbx_description
1 polymer ?
#
loop_
_entity_poly.entity_id
_entity_poly.type
_entity_poly.pdbx_seq_one_letter_code
_entity_poly.pdbx_strand_id
1 'polypeptide(L)'
;MAMTVKTNNEEIRIQWRLADIKIPTADIKNIREDQDIHAVPEDDGREVSRIGSTFGKTNRVIIDTDDHEYIIFTFNDKKVYNELTK
;
A
#
# COMPACT_ATOMS: atom_id res chain seq x y z
N MET A 1 -0.63 -10.36 -13.66
CA MET A 1 -1.71 -9.35 -13.58
C MET A 1 -1.09 -8.05 -13.11
N ALA A 2 -1.39 -6.92 -13.75
CA ALA A 2 -0.72 -5.65 -13.48
C ALA A 2 -1.44 -4.87 -12.38
N MET A 3 -0.69 -4.37 -11.40
CA MET A 3 -1.13 -3.38 -10.44
C MET A 3 -0.75 -2.00 -10.98
N THR A 4 -1.66 -1.05 -10.88
CA THR A 4 -1.41 0.34 -11.29
C THR A 4 -1.51 1.22 -10.06
N VAL A 5 -0.45 1.99 -9.81
CA VAL A 5 -0.41 3.01 -8.77
C VAL A 5 -0.21 4.34 -9.48
N LYS A 6 -1.05 5.32 -9.15
CA LYS A 6 -0.93 6.69 -9.62
C LYS A 6 -0.99 7.60 -8.41
N THR A 7 0.01 8.44 -8.23
CA THR A 7 -0.06 9.54 -7.28
C THR A 7 -0.41 10.83 -8.01
N ASN A 8 -1.24 11.64 -7.37
CA ASN A 8 -1.45 13.04 -7.70
C ASN A 8 -1.16 13.86 -6.42
N ASN A 9 -0.99 15.18 -6.54
CA ASN A 9 -0.73 16.04 -5.37
C ASN A 9 -1.78 15.91 -4.24
N GLU A 10 -3.02 15.53 -4.56
CA GLU A 10 -4.14 15.46 -3.61
C GLU A 10 -4.49 14.05 -3.16
N GLU A 11 -4.29 13.04 -4.01
CA GLU A 11 -4.69 11.66 -3.73
C GLU A 11 -3.79 10.63 -4.41
N ILE A 12 -3.63 9.49 -3.73
CA ILE A 12 -3.03 8.29 -4.25
C ILE A 12 -4.14 7.35 -4.70
N ARG A 13 -4.10 6.93 -5.97
CA ARG A 13 -5.03 5.98 -6.56
C ARG A 13 -4.34 4.67 -6.87
N ILE A 14 -4.81 3.60 -6.23
CA ILE A 14 -4.32 2.24 -6.40
C ILE A 14 -5.41 1.42 -7.09
N GLN A 15 -5.09 0.89 -8.26
CA GLN A 15 -5.97 -0.01 -9.00
C GLN A 15 -5.40 -1.42 -8.99
N TRP A 16 -6.20 -2.34 -8.44
CA TRP A 16 -5.90 -3.76 -8.42
C TRP A 16 -7.12 -4.57 -8.82
N ARG A 17 -7.03 -5.27 -9.96
CA ARG A 17 -8.16 -6.02 -10.55
C ARG A 17 -9.39 -5.13 -10.75
N LEU A 18 -10.44 -5.33 -9.96
CA LEU A 18 -11.69 -4.56 -9.99
C LEU A 18 -11.78 -3.53 -8.84
N ALA A 19 -10.82 -3.54 -7.92
CA ALA A 19 -10.77 -2.61 -6.81
C ALA A 19 -10.09 -1.30 -7.24
N ASP A 20 -10.74 -0.19 -6.92
CA ASP A 20 -10.23 1.17 -7.07
C ASP A 20 -10.14 1.78 -5.67
N ILE A 21 -8.93 1.89 -5.14
CA ILE A 21 -8.66 2.45 -3.82
C ILE A 21 -8.12 3.86 -4.01
N LYS A 22 -8.70 4.82 -3.29
CA LYS A 22 -8.28 6.22 -3.29
C LYS A 22 -7.94 6.61 -1.87
N ILE A 23 -6.74 7.13 -1.67
CA ILE A 23 -6.20 7.53 -0.36
C ILE A 23 -5.78 9.00 -0.49
N PRO A 24 -6.39 9.94 0.24
CA PRO A 24 -5.96 11.33 0.25
C PRO A 24 -4.52 11.42 0.76
N THR A 25 -3.67 12.21 0.09
CA THR A 25 -2.27 12.39 0.53
C THR A 25 -2.17 13.09 1.88
N ALA A 26 -3.19 13.86 2.24
CA ALA A 26 -3.31 14.54 3.54
C ALA A 26 -3.47 13.56 4.73
N ASP A 27 -4.05 12.38 4.49
CA ASP A 27 -4.30 11.37 5.54
C ASP A 27 -3.10 10.44 5.73
N ILE A 28 -2.11 10.50 4.83
CA ILE A 28 -0.94 9.62 4.87
C ILE A 28 0.05 10.17 5.89
N LYS A 29 0.24 9.43 6.98
CA LYS A 29 1.26 9.74 8.00
C LYS A 29 2.61 9.20 7.61
N ASN A 30 2.66 7.97 7.09
CA ASN A 30 3.91 7.31 6.80
C ASN A 30 3.76 6.30 5.66
N ILE A 31 4.85 6.13 4.89
CA ILE A 31 4.96 5.13 3.83
C ILE A 31 6.25 4.36 4.08
N ARG A 32 6.15 3.04 4.23
CA ARG A 32 7.30 2.17 4.52
C ARG A 32 7.29 0.93 3.64
N GLU A 33 8.48 0.53 3.20
CA GLU A 33 8.70 -0.74 2.50
C GLU A 33 9.01 -1.83 3.54
N ASP A 34 8.22 -2.90 3.53
CA ASP A 34 8.41 -4.04 4.42
C ASP A 34 8.70 -5.28 3.56
N GLN A 35 9.91 -5.81 3.74
CA GLN A 35 10.37 -7.03 3.04
C GLN A 35 10.16 -8.30 3.88
N ASP A 36 9.54 -8.19 5.06
CA ASP A 36 9.58 -9.25 6.05
C ASP A 36 8.55 -10.37 5.80
N ILE A 37 7.46 -10.24 5.04
CA ILE A 37 6.36 -11.23 4.84
C ILE A 37 5.73 -11.92 6.10
N HIS A 38 6.40 -11.99 7.25
CA HIS A 38 5.95 -12.64 8.49
C HIS A 38 5.51 -11.65 9.56
N ALA A 39 5.90 -10.37 9.44
CA ALA A 39 5.38 -9.33 10.31
C ALA A 39 3.84 -9.26 10.19
N VAL A 40 3.18 -9.55 11.31
CA VAL A 40 1.74 -9.39 11.50
C VAL A 40 1.50 -7.89 11.69
N PRO A 41 0.56 -7.27 10.97
CA PRO A 41 0.21 -5.88 11.23
C PRO A 41 -0.16 -5.72 12.69
N GLU A 42 0.33 -4.65 13.33
CA GLU A 42 0.07 -4.40 14.75
C GLU A 42 -1.44 -4.29 14.96
N ASP A 43 -1.97 -5.07 15.92
CA ASP A 43 -3.39 -5.11 16.28
C ASP A 43 -3.71 -3.87 17.12
N ASP A 44 -3.62 -2.71 16.49
CA ASP A 44 -3.79 -1.39 17.10
C ASP A 44 -5.24 -0.88 16.94
N GLY A 45 -6.16 -1.77 16.52
CA GLY A 45 -7.57 -1.44 16.25
C GLY A 45 -7.82 -0.68 14.94
N ARG A 46 -6.78 -0.46 14.12
CA ARG A 46 -6.86 0.21 12.82
C ARG A 46 -7.35 -0.73 11.72
N GLU A 47 -8.14 -0.23 10.78
CA GLU A 47 -8.64 -1.04 9.67
C GLU A 47 -7.51 -1.36 8.67
N VAL A 48 -7.22 -2.64 8.47
CA VAL A 48 -6.12 -3.07 7.59
C VAL A 48 -6.65 -3.54 6.24
N SER A 49 -6.30 -2.81 5.18
CA SER A 49 -6.64 -3.14 3.79
C SER A 49 -5.47 -3.81 3.07
N ARG A 50 -5.64 -5.08 2.70
CA ARG A 50 -4.63 -5.87 1.98
C ARG A 50 -4.90 -5.88 0.48
N ILE A 51 -4.01 -5.27 -0.30
CA ILE A 51 -4.16 -5.08 -1.74
C ILE A 51 -3.03 -5.82 -2.46
N GLY A 52 -3.34 -6.70 -3.40
CA GLY A 52 -2.32 -7.41 -4.18
C GLY A 52 -2.35 -8.92 -3.99
N SER A 53 -1.27 -9.58 -4.43
CA SER A 53 -1.11 -11.03 -4.29
C SER A 53 -0.29 -11.36 -3.04
N THR A 54 -0.92 -11.96 -2.04
CA THR A 54 -0.27 -12.50 -0.84
C THR A 54 0.51 -13.81 -1.10
N PHE A 55 0.45 -14.31 -2.34
CA PHE A 55 1.06 -15.57 -2.73
C PHE A 55 2.51 -15.37 -3.19
N GLY A 56 3.45 -16.05 -2.52
CA GLY A 56 4.88 -16.04 -2.83
C GLY A 56 5.70 -15.02 -2.02
N LYS A 57 7.01 -14.94 -2.28
CA LYS A 57 7.88 -13.88 -1.75
C LYS A 57 7.57 -12.55 -2.47
N THR A 58 6.43 -11.94 -2.16
CA THR A 58 6.10 -10.58 -2.59
C THR A 58 6.52 -9.59 -1.52
N ASN A 59 7.16 -8.50 -1.95
CA ASN A 59 7.47 -7.39 -1.05
C ASN A 59 6.18 -6.65 -0.70
N ARG A 60 6.19 -5.95 0.43
CA ARG A 60 5.05 -5.19 0.94
C ARG A 60 5.38 -3.71 0.99
N VAL A 61 4.45 -2.88 0.57
CA VAL A 61 4.49 -1.44 0.81
C VAL A 61 3.34 -1.11 1.72
N ILE A 62 3.64 -0.55 2.89
CA ILE A 62 2.67 -0.20 3.92
C ILE A 62 2.47 1.32 3.87
N ILE A 63 1.21 1.73 3.81
CA ILE A 63 0.79 3.12 3.92
C ILE A 63 -0.01 3.23 5.20
N ASP A 64 0.54 3.96 6.16
CA ASP A 64 -0.11 4.25 7.44
C ASP A 64 -0.90 5.56 7.32
N THR A 65 -2.21 5.50 7.56
CA THR A 65 -3.07 6.68 7.73
C THR A 65 -3.56 6.81 9.17
N ASP A 66 -4.33 7.85 9.48
CA ASP A 66 -4.86 8.09 10.83
C ASP A 66 -5.64 6.90 11.40
N ASP A 67 -6.56 6.32 10.62
CA ASP A 67 -7.46 5.25 11.07
C ASP A 67 -7.28 3.94 10.29
N HIS A 68 -6.53 3.94 9.19
CA HIS A 68 -6.41 2.80 8.28
C HIS A 68 -4.95 2.49 7.92
N GLU A 69 -4.65 1.21 7.74
CA GLU A 69 -3.35 0.74 7.25
C GLU A 69 -3.56 0.02 5.91
N TYR A 70 -2.91 0.51 4.84
CA TYR A 70 -2.96 -0.12 3.53
C TYR A 70 -1.69 -0.90 3.26
N ILE A 71 -1.82 -2.22 3.12
CA ILE A 71 -0.70 -3.11 2.82
C ILE A 71 -0.80 -3.56 1.36
N ILE A 72 0.18 -3.14 0.56
CA ILE A 72 0.25 -3.43 -0.87
C ILE A 72 1.28 -4.52 -1.12
N PHE A 73 0.84 -5.67 -1.61
CA PHE A 73 1.69 -6.80 -1.99
C PHE A 73 2.08 -6.72 -3.47
N THR A 74 3.37 -6.49 -3.73
CA THR A 74 3.90 -6.32 -5.09
C THR A 74 5.31 -6.86 -5.22
N PHE A 75 5.67 -7.34 -6.42
CA PHE A 75 7.07 -7.68 -6.76
C PHE A 75 7.90 -6.46 -7.18
N ASN A 76 7.23 -5.33 -7.43
CA ASN A 76 7.85 -4.08 -7.86
C ASN A 76 7.66 -3.00 -6.77
N ASP A 77 7.97 -3.35 -5.52
CA ASP A 77 7.90 -2.47 -4.34
C ASP A 77 8.59 -1.13 -4.59
N LYS A 78 9.84 -1.13 -5.06
CA LYS A 78 10.60 0.10 -5.33
C LYS A 78 9.90 1.03 -6.32
N LYS A 79 9.26 0.46 -7.36
CA LYS A 79 8.52 1.25 -8.35
C LYS A 79 7.28 1.85 -7.72
N VAL A 80 6.58 1.09 -6.89
CA VAL A 80 5.37 1.54 -6.20
C VAL A 80 5.73 2.60 -5.17
N TYR A 81 6.70 2.34 -4.30
CA TYR A 81 7.19 3.29 -3.31
C TYR A 81 7.66 4.61 -3.94
N ASN A 82 8.42 4.53 -5.03
CA ASN A 82 8.86 5.72 -5.74
C ASN A 82 7.71 6.49 -6.41
N GLU A 83 6.65 5.82 -6.86
CA GLU A 83 5.45 6.50 -7.35
C GLU A 83 4.61 7.08 -6.20
N LEU A 84 4.64 6.50 -5.00
CA LEU A 84 3.93 7.02 -3.82
C LEU A 84 4.64 8.23 -3.19
N THR A 85 5.97 8.30 -3.28
CA THR A 85 6.81 9.36 -2.68
C THR A 85 7.14 10.49 -3.67
N LYS A 86 6.55 10.47 -4.87
CA LYS A 86 6.82 11.44 -5.94
C LYS A 86 5.97 12.68 -5.82
#